data_AF-A0A2P7NVM6-F1
#
_entry.id   AF-A0A2P7NVM6-F1
#
_cell.length_a   1.000
_cell.length_b   1.000
_cell.length_c   1.000
_cell.angle_alpha   90.00
_cell.angle_beta   90.00
_cell.angle_gamma   90.00
#
_symmetry.space_group_name_H-M   'P 1'
#
loop_
_entity.id
_entity.type
_entity.pdbx_description
1 polymer ?
#
loop_
_entity_poly.entity_id
_entity_poly.type
_entity_poly.pdbx_seq_one_letter_code
_entity_poly.pdbx_strand_id
1 'polypeptide(L)'
;MSTLEDVRAAVLELSSSFPRPGLLLSVSEPYDLHTSFASTYPNAGSAGVYVLLNEAGIVLRVGKASCGRTIGHRLGDYFRWGDKVLGKGVAKNDTFKDVRYIATIAVPKDRAFEAPAIEEFLLRRLESPLNSLGMSFHIRNSARVD
;
A
#
# COMPACT_ATOMS: atom_id res chain seq x y z
N MET A 1 12.86 1.64 -10.70
CA MET A 1 12.13 0.96 -9.61
C MET A 1 12.04 1.92 -8.44
N SER A 2 10.84 2.17 -7.90
CA SER A 2 10.65 3.15 -6.83
C SER A 2 10.98 2.59 -5.44
N THR A 3 11.36 3.47 -4.51
CA THR A 3 11.74 3.19 -3.11
C THR A 3 10.78 3.85 -2.12
N LEU A 4 10.96 3.62 -0.82
CA LEU A 4 10.19 4.32 0.21
C LEU A 4 10.45 5.84 0.20
N GLU A 5 11.66 6.28 -0.11
CA GLU A 5 11.97 7.72 -0.21
C GLU A 5 11.24 8.37 -1.38
N ASP A 6 11.09 7.66 -2.51
CA ASP A 6 10.27 8.14 -3.63
C ASP A 6 8.79 8.28 -3.23
N VAL A 7 8.27 7.36 -2.40
CA VAL A 7 6.91 7.48 -1.83
C VAL A 7 6.80 8.72 -0.95
N ARG A 8 7.76 8.96 -0.05
CA ARG A 8 7.77 10.15 0.82
C ARG A 8 7.83 11.43 0.00
N ALA A 9 8.69 11.48 -1.02
CA ALA A 9 8.80 12.61 -1.93
C ALA A 9 7.49 12.86 -2.70
N ALA A 10 6.84 11.81 -3.21
CA ALA A 10 5.56 11.93 -3.91
C ALA A 10 4.41 12.38 -2.98
N VAL A 11 4.39 11.94 -1.71
CA VAL A 11 3.40 12.42 -0.73
C VAL A 11 3.63 13.89 -0.39
N LEU A 12 4.89 14.33 -0.31
CA LEU A 12 5.23 15.74 -0.12
C LEU A 12 4.77 16.58 -1.31
N GLU A 13 5.05 16.14 -2.54
CA GLU A 13 4.59 16.77 -3.78
C GLU A 13 3.06 16.86 -3.84
N LEU A 14 2.36 15.78 -3.46
CA LEU A 14 0.91 15.74 -3.39
C LEU A 14 0.35 16.78 -2.41
N SER A 15 1.00 16.92 -1.26
CA SER A 15 0.57 17.82 -0.19
C SER A 15 0.82 19.29 -0.56
N SER A 16 1.90 19.59 -1.30
CA SER A 16 2.21 20.93 -1.77
C SER A 16 1.38 21.35 -2.97
N SER A 17 1.19 20.46 -3.95
CA SER A 17 0.50 20.75 -5.21
C SER A 17 -1.03 20.74 -5.04
N PHE A 18 -1.54 19.93 -4.11
CA PHE A 18 -2.97 19.80 -3.82
C PHE A 18 -3.21 19.89 -2.30
N PRO A 19 -3.17 21.12 -1.74
CA PRO A 19 -3.34 21.32 -0.31
C PRO A 19 -4.67 20.75 0.19
N ARG A 20 -4.62 20.12 1.37
CA ARG A 20 -5.77 19.53 2.05
C ARG A 20 -5.93 20.18 3.42
N PRO A 21 -6.70 21.28 3.53
CA PRO A 21 -6.91 21.94 4.82
C PRO A 21 -7.35 20.94 5.89
N GLY A 22 -6.66 20.93 7.03
CA GLY A 22 -6.96 20.03 8.15
C GLY A 22 -6.54 18.56 7.97
N LEU A 23 -5.80 18.20 6.92
CA LEU A 23 -5.26 16.85 6.73
C LEU A 23 -3.78 16.92 6.34
N LEU A 24 -2.93 16.47 7.26
CA LEU A 24 -1.52 16.25 6.99
C LEU A 24 -1.31 14.77 6.62
N LEU A 25 -0.80 14.52 5.41
CA LEU A 25 -0.43 13.18 5.00
C LEU A 25 0.98 12.88 5.52
N SER A 26 1.14 11.72 6.15
CA SER A 26 2.43 11.22 6.60
C SER A 26 2.57 9.75 6.22
N VAL A 27 3.78 9.38 5.77
CA VAL A 27 4.14 7.99 5.53
C VAL A 27 4.69 7.42 6.83
N SER A 28 4.11 6.32 7.30
CA SER A 28 4.59 5.64 8.51
C SER A 28 6.01 5.09 8.31
N GLU A 29 6.67 4.80 9.43
CA GLU A 29 7.87 3.97 9.39
C GLU A 29 7.55 2.58 8.81
N PRO A 30 8.53 1.94 8.13
CA PRO A 30 8.34 0.63 7.53
C PRO A 30 8.13 -0.42 8.63
N TYR A 31 6.99 -1.10 8.56
CA TYR A 31 6.67 -2.25 9.37
C TYR A 31 7.31 -3.51 8.79
N ASP A 32 8.12 -4.21 9.58
CA ASP A 32 8.76 -5.46 9.16
C ASP A 32 7.80 -6.65 9.33
N LEU A 33 7.32 -7.18 8.21
CA LEU A 33 6.41 -8.31 8.16
C LEU A 33 6.98 -9.57 8.83
N HIS A 34 8.29 -9.77 8.79
CA HIS A 34 8.92 -11.01 9.23
C HIS A 34 9.30 -11.02 10.71
N THR A 35 9.32 -9.86 11.37
CA THR A 35 9.72 -9.74 12.78
C THR A 35 8.65 -9.08 13.65
N SER A 36 7.73 -8.32 13.05
CA SER A 36 6.76 -7.49 13.78
C SER A 36 5.33 -7.99 13.70
N PHE A 37 5.05 -9.16 13.12
CA PHE A 37 3.69 -9.65 12.82
C PHE A 37 2.80 -9.86 14.07
N ALA A 38 3.40 -9.96 15.25
CA ALA A 38 2.69 -9.96 16.53
C ALA A 38 2.06 -8.61 16.88
N SER A 39 2.61 -7.52 16.34
CA SER A 39 2.13 -6.17 16.52
C SER A 39 1.16 -5.76 15.41
N THR A 40 0.37 -4.74 15.67
CA THR A 40 -0.59 -4.20 14.70
C THR A 40 0.13 -3.39 13.63
N TYR A 41 -0.31 -3.50 12.36
CA TYR A 41 0.21 -2.65 11.29
C TYR A 41 0.03 -1.16 11.65
N PRO A 42 0.95 -0.27 11.22
CA PRO A 42 0.74 1.16 11.35
C PRO A 42 -0.60 1.54 10.73
N ASN A 43 -1.41 2.32 11.45
CA ASN A 43 -2.71 2.80 10.99
C ASN A 43 -3.72 1.69 10.61
N ALA A 44 -3.60 0.47 11.15
CA ALA A 44 -4.45 -0.66 10.76
C ALA A 44 -5.96 -0.41 10.88
N GLY A 45 -6.38 0.44 11.82
CA GLY A 45 -7.78 0.82 12.04
C GLY A 45 -8.32 1.91 11.09
N SER A 46 -7.46 2.52 10.28
CA SER A 46 -7.79 3.67 9.44
C SER A 46 -8.11 3.25 8.01
N ALA A 47 -8.86 4.09 7.29
CA ALA A 47 -8.80 4.12 5.83
C ALA A 47 -7.44 4.72 5.40
N GLY A 48 -7.05 4.54 4.14
CA GLY A 48 -5.81 5.11 3.64
C GLY A 48 -5.15 4.31 2.53
N VAL A 49 -3.84 4.48 2.41
CA VAL A 49 -2.99 3.81 1.44
C VAL A 49 -1.95 2.97 2.17
N TYR A 50 -1.62 1.81 1.62
CA TYR A 50 -0.51 0.97 2.02
C TYR A 50 0.46 0.79 0.86
N VAL A 51 1.73 0.66 1.19
CA VAL A 51 2.83 0.41 0.25
C VAL A 51 3.53 -0.86 0.70
N LEU A 52 3.66 -1.83 -0.20
CA LEU A 52 4.36 -3.08 0.05
C LEU A 52 5.74 -3.00 -0.59
N LEU A 53 6.78 -3.32 0.17
CA LEU A 53 8.17 -3.24 -0.27
C LEU A 53 8.88 -4.57 -0.06
N ASN A 54 9.89 -4.86 -0.88
CA ASN A 54 10.75 -6.02 -0.70
C ASN A 54 11.89 -5.76 0.30
N GLU A 55 12.74 -6.76 0.52
CA GLU A 55 13.90 -6.70 1.42
C GLU A 55 14.87 -5.55 1.07
N ALA A 56 14.99 -5.20 -0.22
CA ALA A 56 15.83 -4.10 -0.69
C ALA A 56 15.18 -2.71 -0.59
N GLY A 57 13.97 -2.62 -0.02
CA GLY A 57 13.23 -1.35 0.10
C GLY A 57 12.60 -0.87 -1.21
N ILE A 58 12.47 -1.75 -2.21
CA ILE A 58 11.82 -1.44 -3.48
C ILE A 58 10.31 -1.62 -3.36
N VAL A 59 9.55 -0.65 -3.82
CA VAL A 59 8.09 -0.65 -3.89
C VAL A 59 7.62 -1.74 -4.86
N LEU A 60 6.93 -2.74 -4.32
CA LEU A 60 6.29 -3.79 -5.10
C LEU A 60 4.85 -3.41 -5.47
N ARG A 61 4.13 -2.78 -4.55
CA ARG A 61 2.72 -2.42 -4.71
C ARG A 61 2.35 -1.17 -3.93
N VAL A 62 1.51 -0.33 -4.53
CA VAL A 62 0.71 0.67 -3.82
C VAL A 62 -0.75 0.22 -3.86
N GLY A 63 -1.43 0.26 -2.73
CA GLY A 63 -2.83 -0.14 -2.64
C GLY A 63 -3.61 0.67 -1.63
N LYS A 64 -4.94 0.78 -1.79
CA LYS A 64 -5.80 1.49 -0.84
C LYS A 64 -6.69 0.62 0.04
N ALA A 65 -7.13 1.23 1.13
CA ALA A 65 -8.28 0.85 1.95
C ALA A 65 -9.27 2.02 2.05
N SER A 66 -10.49 1.81 1.57
CA SER A 66 -11.60 2.78 1.61
C SER A 66 -12.93 2.02 1.56
N CYS A 67 -14.07 2.72 1.49
CA CYS A 67 -15.41 2.12 1.37
C CYS A 67 -15.76 1.16 2.53
N GLY A 68 -15.56 1.61 3.77
CA GLY A 68 -15.84 0.81 4.97
C GLY A 68 -14.80 -0.26 5.30
N ARG A 69 -13.69 -0.33 4.55
CA ARG A 69 -12.54 -1.21 4.86
C ARG A 69 -11.38 -0.39 5.43
N THR A 70 -10.63 -1.02 6.34
CA THR A 70 -9.43 -0.45 6.94
C THR A 70 -8.17 -1.03 6.30
N ILE A 71 -7.03 -0.37 6.52
CA ILE A 71 -5.71 -0.84 6.08
C ILE A 71 -5.43 -2.24 6.63
N GLY A 72 -5.68 -2.47 7.91
CA GLY A 72 -5.47 -3.77 8.55
C GLY A 72 -6.33 -4.88 7.93
N HIS A 73 -7.59 -4.58 7.58
CA HIS A 73 -8.43 -5.54 6.88
C HIS A 73 -7.85 -5.91 5.51
N ARG A 74 -7.39 -4.92 4.72
CA ARG A 74 -6.81 -5.17 3.39
C ARG A 74 -5.50 -5.94 3.46
N LEU A 75 -4.62 -5.60 4.39
CA LEU A 75 -3.37 -6.31 4.59
C LEU A 75 -3.60 -7.74 5.13
N GLY A 76 -4.63 -7.92 5.96
CA GLY A 76 -5.10 -9.24 6.41
C GLY A 76 -5.58 -10.13 5.27
N ASP A 77 -6.00 -9.60 4.12
CA ASP A 77 -6.32 -10.39 2.94
C ASP A 77 -5.06 -10.99 2.28
N TYR A 78 -3.89 -10.39 2.50
CA TYR A 78 -2.63 -10.77 1.84
C TYR A 78 -1.69 -11.57 2.73
N PHE A 79 -1.68 -11.31 4.04
CA PHE A 79 -0.70 -11.86 4.96
C PHE A 79 -1.33 -12.68 6.07
N ARG A 80 -0.59 -13.68 6.57
CA ARG A 80 -0.98 -14.56 7.67
C ARG A 80 0.22 -14.90 8.53
N TRP A 81 -0.05 -15.51 9.68
CA TRP A 81 1.00 -16.07 10.53
C TRP A 81 1.81 -17.14 9.78
N GLY A 82 3.13 -16.95 9.76
CA GLY A 82 4.10 -17.99 9.38
C GLY A 82 4.71 -18.65 10.61
N ASP A 83 5.08 -17.85 11.62
CA ASP A 83 5.52 -18.33 12.92
C ASP A 83 5.09 -17.34 14.01
N LYS A 84 4.27 -17.80 14.97
CA LYS A 84 3.76 -16.98 16.07
C LYS A 84 4.81 -16.65 17.12
N VAL A 85 5.73 -17.58 17.37
CA VAL A 85 6.77 -17.44 18.40
C VAL A 85 7.79 -16.40 17.95
N LEU A 86 8.17 -16.42 16.67
CA LEU A 86 9.12 -15.48 16.09
C LEU A 86 8.49 -14.14 15.64
N GLY A 87 7.17 -13.97 15.80
CA GLY A 87 6.51 -12.76 15.31
C GLY A 87 6.53 -12.65 13.77
N LYS A 88 6.58 -13.76 13.04
CA LYS A 88 6.78 -13.80 11.60
C LYS A 88 5.47 -13.92 10.82
N GLY A 89 5.24 -12.96 9.95
CA GLY A 89 4.21 -12.98 8.91
C GLY A 89 4.75 -13.58 7.62
N VAL A 90 3.84 -14.15 6.82
CA VAL A 90 4.11 -14.62 5.46
C VAL A 90 2.94 -14.27 4.55
N ALA A 91 3.21 -14.19 3.24
CA ALA A 91 2.17 -14.04 2.24
C ALA A 91 1.24 -15.27 2.21
N LYS A 92 -0.04 -15.04 1.94
CA LYS A 92 -1.03 -16.09 1.69
C LYS A 92 -0.92 -16.68 0.29
N ASN A 93 -0.33 -15.95 -0.65
CA ASN A 93 -0.15 -16.34 -2.04
C ASN A 93 1.24 -15.90 -2.56
N ASP A 94 1.65 -16.48 -3.69
CA ASP A 94 2.97 -16.23 -4.27
C ASP A 94 3.13 -14.81 -4.83
N THR A 95 2.02 -14.11 -5.11
CA THR A 95 2.04 -12.72 -5.61
C THR A 95 2.72 -11.77 -4.63
N PHE A 96 2.60 -12.03 -3.32
CA PHE A 96 3.16 -11.17 -2.27
C PHE A 96 4.34 -11.81 -1.53
N LYS A 97 4.90 -12.91 -2.04
CA LYS A 97 5.96 -13.67 -1.34
C LYS A 97 7.23 -12.85 -1.08
N ASP A 98 7.51 -11.87 -1.93
CA ASP A 98 8.71 -11.04 -1.85
C ASP A 98 8.51 -9.79 -0.98
N VAL A 99 7.33 -9.60 -0.37
CA VAL A 99 7.06 -8.48 0.53
C VAL A 99 7.76 -8.70 1.86
N ARG A 100 8.59 -7.73 2.26
CA ARG A 100 9.25 -7.68 3.56
C ARG A 100 8.73 -6.54 4.44
N TYR A 101 8.56 -5.36 3.86
CA TYR A 101 8.18 -4.16 4.60
C TYR A 101 6.84 -3.61 4.14
N ILE A 102 6.13 -2.97 5.06
CA ILE A 102 4.85 -2.32 4.79
C ILE A 102 4.90 -0.89 5.35
N ALA A 103 4.63 0.10 4.50
CA ALA A 103 4.42 1.48 4.94
C ALA A 103 2.95 1.88 4.70
N THR A 104 2.46 2.85 5.44
CA THR A 104 1.04 3.26 5.37
C THR A 104 0.89 4.78 5.43
N ILE A 105 -0.20 5.27 4.83
CA ILE A 105 -0.64 6.66 4.88
C ILE A 105 -2.09 6.63 5.33
N ALA A 106 -2.37 7.10 6.54
CA ALA A 106 -3.73 7.15 7.06
C ALA A 106 -4.51 8.30 6.46
N VAL A 107 -5.82 8.10 6.27
CA VAL A 107 -6.78 9.18 6.11
C VAL A 107 -7.87 9.08 7.17
N PRO A 108 -8.36 10.21 7.71
CA PRO A 108 -9.52 10.23 8.59
C PRO A 108 -10.75 9.58 7.95
N LYS A 109 -11.64 9.02 8.78
CA LYS A 109 -12.81 8.25 8.31
C LYS A 109 -13.78 9.08 7.46
N ASP A 110 -14.01 10.33 7.84
CA ASP A 110 -14.81 11.32 7.12
C ASP A 110 -14.16 11.78 5.81
N ARG A 111 -12.86 11.50 5.63
CA ARG A 111 -12.08 11.77 4.41
C ARG A 111 -11.62 10.49 3.70
N ALA A 112 -12.24 9.35 3.98
CA ALA A 112 -11.88 8.07 3.36
C ALA A 112 -12.01 8.07 1.83
N PHE A 113 -12.76 9.01 1.26
CA PHE A 113 -12.85 9.25 -0.19
C PHE A 113 -11.53 9.72 -0.82
N GLU A 114 -10.57 10.20 -0.02
CA GLU A 114 -9.26 10.63 -0.52
C GLU A 114 -8.28 9.49 -0.73
N ALA A 115 -8.48 8.34 -0.07
CA ALA A 115 -7.58 7.20 -0.21
C ALA A 115 -7.40 6.75 -1.68
N PRO A 116 -8.47 6.62 -2.51
CA PRO A 116 -8.32 6.39 -3.95
C PRO A 116 -7.58 7.49 -4.70
N ALA A 117 -7.80 8.77 -4.36
CA ALA A 117 -7.12 9.88 -5.04
C ALA A 117 -5.61 9.92 -4.72
N ILE A 118 -5.24 9.62 -3.47
CA ILE A 118 -3.85 9.48 -3.04
C ILE A 118 -3.19 8.29 -3.74
N GLU A 119 -3.87 7.13 -3.77
CA GLU A 119 -3.38 5.94 -4.49
C GLU A 119 -3.12 6.23 -5.97
N GLU A 120 -4.11 6.80 -6.67
CA GLU A 120 -3.99 7.16 -8.09
C GLU A 120 -2.83 8.12 -8.35
N PHE A 121 -2.67 9.13 -7.49
CA PHE A 121 -1.56 10.08 -7.60
C PHE A 121 -0.21 9.37 -7.47
N LEU A 122 -0.05 8.51 -6.46
CA LEU A 122 1.18 7.76 -6.24
C LEU A 122 1.47 6.78 -7.39
N LEU A 123 0.46 6.09 -7.91
CA LEU A 123 0.62 5.16 -9.04
C LEU A 123 1.10 5.86 -10.32
N ARG A 124 0.80 7.14 -10.51
CA ARG A 124 1.32 7.94 -11.64
C ARG A 124 2.77 8.37 -11.46
N ARG A 125 3.31 8.37 -10.24
CA ARG A 125 4.70 8.75 -9.93
C ARG A 125 5.62 7.55 -9.72
N LEU A 126 5.08 6.44 -9.24
CA LEU A 126 5.89 5.33 -8.74
C LEU A 126 5.82 4.13 -9.69
N GLU A 127 6.99 3.56 -9.96
CA GLU A 127 7.09 2.25 -10.60
C GLU A 127 6.79 1.15 -9.56
N SER A 128 5.70 0.41 -9.78
CA SER A 128 5.27 -0.67 -8.89
C SER A 128 4.88 -1.92 -9.70
N PRO A 129 5.73 -2.95 -9.77
CA PRO A 129 5.57 -4.07 -10.71
C PRO A 129 4.26 -4.84 -10.50
N LEU A 130 3.78 -4.96 -9.26
CA LEU A 130 2.54 -5.71 -8.96
C LEU A 130 1.26 -4.92 -9.27
N ASN A 131 1.34 -3.60 -9.49
CA ASN A 131 0.20 -2.81 -9.96
C ASN A 131 0.04 -2.94 -11.49
N SER A 132 1.16 -3.02 -12.22
CA SER A 132 1.16 -3.20 -13.68
C SER A 132 0.56 -4.53 -14.14
N LEU A 133 0.67 -5.59 -13.33
CA LEU A 133 0.10 -6.91 -13.63
C LEU A 133 -1.44 -6.90 -13.76
N GLY A 134 -2.12 -6.00 -13.03
CA GLY A 134 -3.58 -5.84 -13.11
C GLY A 134 -4.05 -4.98 -14.31
N MET A 135 -3.18 -4.10 -14.81
CA MET A 135 -3.46 -3.23 -15.97
C MET A 135 -3.42 -4.01 -17.29
N SER A 136 -2.55 -5.02 -17.40
CA SER A 136 -2.39 -5.81 -18.63
C SER A 136 -3.59 -6.72 -18.94
N PHE A 137 -4.36 -7.13 -17.93
CA PHE A 137 -5.52 -8.02 -18.10
C PHE A 137 -6.75 -7.32 -18.69
N HIS A 138 -6.88 -6.00 -18.52
CA HIS A 138 -8.03 -5.26 -19.05
C HIS A 138 -7.92 -4.96 -20.55
N ILE A 139 -6.68 -4.84 -21.07
CA ILE A 139 -6.47 -4.54 -22.50
C ILE A 139 -6.73 -5.76 -23.39
N ARG A 140 -6.55 -7.00 -22.88
CA ARG A 140 -6.70 -8.23 -23.68
C ARG A 140 -8.15 -8.68 -23.90
N ASN A 141 -9.12 -8.18 -23.14
CA ASN A 141 -10.54 -8.55 -23.28
C ASN A 141 -11.39 -7.52 -24.05
N SER A 142 -10.85 -6.34 -24.38
CA SER A 142 -11.55 -5.30 -25.14
C SER A 142 -11.28 -5.35 -26.65
N ALA A 143 -10.41 -6.25 -27.11
CA ALA A 143 -9.92 -6.33 -28.49
C ALA A 143 -10.42 -7.56 -29.26
N ARG A 144 -11.59 -8.10 -28.91
CA ARG A 144 -12.28 -9.14 -29.69
C ARG A 144 -13.77 -8.85 -29.83
N VAL A 145 -14.08 -7.84 -30.64
CA VAL A 145 -15.31 -7.80 -31.42
C VAL A 145 -14.93 -7.20 -32.78
N ASP A 146 -14.52 -8.07 -33.69
CA ASP A 146 -14.64 -7.87 -35.15
C ASP A 146 -15.43 -9.08 -35.68
#